data_AF-A0A507EDT4-F1
#
_entry.id   AF-A0A507EDT4-F1
#
_cell.length_a   1.000
_cell.length_b   1.000
_cell.length_c   1.000
_cell.angle_alpha   90.00
_cell.angle_beta   90.00
_cell.angle_gamma   90.00
#
_symmetry.space_group_name_H-M   'P 1'
#
loop_
_entity.id
_entity.type
_entity.pdbx_description
1 polymer ?
#
loop_
_entity_poly.entity_id
_entity_poly.type
_entity_poly.pdbx_seq_one_letter_code
_entity_poly.pdbx_strand_id
1 'polypeptide(L)'
;MSYVSTTHLPSGNFTQGHVLNCLLTFIFLLCPYSLHHSRYFLPHLHTGWHVDQAILNEEERVVVVRFGHDWDPTCMKMDEILYAIAEKVKNFAVIYLVDIAEVPDFNKMYELYDPCTVMFFYRNKHIMIDLGTGNNNKINWALEDKQEMVDIVETVFRGARKGRGLVVSPKDYSTKYKY
;
A
#
# COMPACT_ATOMS: atom_id res chain seq x y z
N MET A 1 41.36 39.26 46.66
CA MET A 1 41.14 37.81 46.72
C MET A 1 40.56 37.40 45.36
N SER A 2 41.38 37.27 44.31
CA SER A 2 42.13 36.08 43.86
C SER A 2 41.43 35.41 42.65
N TYR A 3 42.17 35.30 41.53
CA TYR A 3 42.02 34.39 40.36
C TYR A 3 40.75 34.51 39.50
N VAL A 4 40.78 34.98 38.24
CA VAL A 4 41.42 34.43 37.01
C VAL A 4 41.13 32.95 36.81
N SER A 5 40.31 32.61 35.82
CA SER A 5 40.49 31.39 35.01
C SER A 5 39.80 31.54 33.66
N THR A 6 40.64 31.86 32.69
CA THR A 6 40.51 31.65 31.25
C THR A 6 40.27 30.17 30.97
N THR A 7 39.24 29.83 30.20
CA THR A 7 39.20 28.54 29.50
C THR A 7 39.00 28.79 28.01
N HIS A 8 39.97 28.26 27.27
CA HIS A 8 40.15 28.33 25.84
C HIS A 8 38.94 27.79 25.07
N LEU A 9 38.50 28.54 24.05
CA LEU A 9 37.83 27.98 22.89
C LEU A 9 38.86 27.18 22.08
N PRO A 10 38.63 25.89 21.75
CA PRO A 10 39.43 25.23 20.75
C PRO A 10 38.97 25.70 19.37
N SER A 11 39.87 26.35 18.65
CA SER A 11 39.80 26.57 17.20
C SER A 11 39.89 25.20 16.50
N GLY A 12 38.74 24.57 16.29
CA GLY A 12 38.58 23.37 15.49
C GLY A 12 38.05 23.71 14.11
N ASN A 13 38.89 23.53 13.09
CA ASN A 13 38.50 23.57 11.68
C ASN A 13 37.40 22.53 11.40
N PHE A 14 36.14 22.97 11.33
CA PHE A 14 35.05 22.17 10.81
C PHE A 14 34.91 22.42 9.31
N THR A 15 35.26 21.41 8.53
CA THR A 15 34.99 21.33 7.11
C THR A 15 33.48 21.46 6.85
N GLN A 16 33.13 22.18 5.78
CA GLN A 16 31.79 22.57 5.36
C GLN A 16 30.94 21.37 4.85
N GLY A 17 30.83 20.30 5.65
CA GLY A 17 30.16 19.05 5.24
C GLY A 17 29.37 18.32 6.32
N HIS A 18 29.36 18.78 7.58
CA HIS A 18 28.80 18.00 8.70
C HIS A 18 27.58 18.63 9.42
N VAL A 19 27.05 19.75 8.92
CA VAL A 19 25.87 20.41 9.53
C VAL A 19 24.54 20.01 8.85
N LEU A 20 24.59 19.40 7.66
CA LEU A 20 23.37 18.99 6.95
C LEU A 20 22.74 17.69 7.47
N ASN A 21 23.48 16.86 8.21
CA ASN A 21 22.98 15.56 8.67
C ASN A 21 22.30 15.57 10.06
N CYS A 22 22.28 16.70 10.76
CA CYS A 22 21.64 16.80 12.08
C CYS A 22 20.28 17.51 12.06
N LEU A 23 19.97 18.28 10.99
CA LEU A 23 18.67 18.94 10.84
C LEU A 23 17.61 18.05 10.17
N LEU A 24 18.02 17.01 9.44
CA LEU A 24 17.10 16.05 8.83
C LEU A 24 16.53 15.04 9.83
N THR A 25 17.19 14.81 10.97
CA THR A 25 16.77 13.86 12.00
C THR A 25 15.81 14.45 13.03
N PHE A 26 15.61 15.77 13.07
CA PHE A 26 14.74 16.43 14.05
C PHE A 26 13.33 16.80 13.54
N ILE A 27 13.07 16.71 12.24
CA ILE A 27 11.71 16.96 11.68
C ILE A 27 10.81 15.72 11.77
N PHE A 28 11.36 14.53 12.05
CA PHE A 28 10.60 13.28 12.04
C PHE A 28 9.80 12.97 13.32
N LEU A 29 9.89 13.77 14.38
CA LEU A 29 9.31 13.40 15.70
C LEU A 29 8.16 14.27 16.21
N LEU A 30 7.70 15.30 15.47
CA LEU A 30 6.63 16.20 15.96
C LEU A 30 5.47 16.45 14.99
N CYS A 31 5.43 15.79 13.84
CA CYS A 31 4.34 15.94 12.89
C CYS A 31 3.37 14.76 13.00
N PRO A 32 2.11 14.92 13.44
CA PRO A 32 1.05 13.92 13.24
C PRO A 32 0.60 13.86 11.76
N TYR A 33 1.50 14.15 10.83
CA TYR A 33 1.27 14.24 9.38
C TYR A 33 1.79 13.02 8.60
N SER A 34 2.15 11.94 9.30
CA SER A 34 2.64 10.72 8.65
C SER A 34 1.59 10.07 7.73
N LEU A 35 0.29 10.33 7.96
CA LEU A 35 -0.82 9.77 7.18
C LEU A 35 -1.06 10.46 5.81
N HIS A 36 -0.48 11.64 5.56
CA HIS A 36 -0.67 12.36 4.28
C HIS A 36 0.41 12.08 3.23
N HIS A 37 1.47 11.34 3.59
CA HIS A 37 2.59 11.08 2.69
C HIS A 37 2.30 9.94 1.69
N SER A 38 1.43 8.98 2.05
CA SER A 38 1.11 7.81 1.21
C SER A 38 0.32 8.15 -0.07
N ARG A 39 -0.32 9.33 -0.14
CA ARG A 39 -1.10 9.77 -1.32
C ARG A 39 -0.27 10.03 -2.58
N TYR A 40 1.01 10.36 -2.43
CA TYR A 40 1.83 10.87 -3.55
C TYR A 40 2.70 9.83 -4.24
N PHE A 41 2.79 8.61 -3.71
CA PHE A 41 3.75 7.61 -4.23
C PHE A 41 3.11 6.44 -4.97
N LEU A 42 1.85 6.11 -4.67
CA LEU A 42 1.13 5.08 -5.42
C LEU A 42 0.39 5.72 -6.60
N PRO A 43 0.42 5.10 -7.79
CA PRO A 43 -0.23 5.64 -8.98
C PRO A 43 -1.76 5.57 -8.84
N HIS A 44 -2.40 6.72 -9.06
CA HIS A 44 -3.86 6.86 -9.10
C HIS A 44 -4.38 6.74 -10.52
N LEU A 45 -5.52 6.04 -10.69
CA LEU A 45 -6.20 5.91 -11.97
C LEU A 45 -7.52 6.69 -11.92
N HIS A 46 -7.55 7.80 -12.65
CA HIS A 46 -8.63 8.79 -12.62
C HIS A 46 -9.77 8.52 -13.62
N THR A 47 -9.68 7.47 -14.44
CA THR A 47 -10.72 7.14 -15.43
C THR A 47 -10.89 5.63 -15.56
N GLY A 48 -12.10 5.18 -15.92
CA GLY A 48 -12.37 3.77 -16.17
C GLY A 48 -11.49 3.18 -17.28
N TRP A 49 -11.21 3.97 -18.31
CA TRP A 49 -10.29 3.58 -19.38
C TRP A 49 -8.87 3.32 -18.88
N HIS A 50 -8.34 4.15 -17.96
CA HIS A 50 -7.02 3.90 -17.37
C HIS A 50 -6.99 2.63 -16.53
N VAL A 51 -8.08 2.31 -15.82
CA VAL A 51 -8.23 1.06 -15.06
C VAL A 51 -8.21 -0.15 -15.99
N ASP A 52 -9.04 -0.14 -17.03
CA ASP A 52 -9.08 -1.21 -18.02
C ASP A 52 -7.73 -1.40 -18.71
N GLN A 53 -7.10 -0.30 -19.12
CA GLN A 53 -5.80 -0.35 -19.78
C GLN A 53 -4.70 -0.89 -18.85
N ALA A 54 -4.69 -0.51 -17.58
CA ALA A 54 -3.74 -1.01 -16.59
C ALA A 54 -3.89 -2.52 -16.37
N ILE A 55 -5.12 -3.04 -16.39
CA ILE A 55 -5.42 -4.48 -16.25
C ILE A 55 -5.07 -5.25 -17.53
N LEU A 56 -5.34 -4.67 -18.71
CA LEU A 56 -5.11 -5.31 -20.00
C LEU A 56 -3.62 -5.39 -20.37
N ASN A 57 -2.85 -4.34 -20.11
CA ASN A 57 -1.46 -4.24 -20.54
C ASN A 57 -0.49 -5.06 -19.67
N GLU A 58 -0.90 -5.45 -18.46
CA GLU A 58 -0.03 -6.18 -17.55
C GLU A 58 -0.13 -7.70 -17.76
N GLU A 59 0.89 -8.28 -18.39
CA GLU A 59 0.92 -9.71 -18.74
C GLU A 59 1.75 -10.58 -17.80
N GLU A 60 2.70 -9.96 -17.08
CA GLU A 60 3.71 -10.68 -16.29
C GLU A 60 3.51 -10.54 -14.78
N ARG A 61 2.82 -9.49 -14.32
CA ARG A 61 2.61 -9.19 -12.90
C ARG A 61 1.14 -9.20 -12.52
N VAL A 62 0.88 -9.35 -11.23
CA VAL A 62 -0.47 -9.19 -10.66
C VAL A 62 -0.79 -7.70 -10.58
N VAL A 63 -1.93 -7.29 -11.10
CA VAL A 63 -2.46 -5.95 -10.92
C VAL A 63 -3.32 -5.94 -9.66
N VAL A 64 -2.86 -5.22 -8.64
CA VAL A 64 -3.57 -5.00 -7.39
C VAL A 64 -4.25 -3.65 -7.49
N VAL A 65 -5.58 -3.62 -7.36
CA VAL A 65 -6.36 -2.38 -7.44
C VAL A 65 -7.09 -2.17 -6.12
N ARG A 66 -6.81 -1.04 -5.46
CA ARG A 66 -7.57 -0.57 -4.30
C ARG A 66 -8.67 0.37 -4.79
N PHE A 67 -9.92 -0.04 -4.62
CA PHE A 67 -11.09 0.82 -4.82
C PHE A 67 -11.58 1.33 -3.47
N GLY A 68 -11.68 2.65 -3.34
CA GLY A 68 -12.23 3.29 -2.15
C GLY A 68 -11.90 4.77 -2.12
N HIS A 69 -12.31 5.47 -1.07
CA HIS A 69 -12.03 6.90 -0.96
C HIS A 69 -10.72 7.15 -0.22
N ASP A 70 -9.88 8.04 -0.75
CA ASP A 70 -8.60 8.40 -0.15
C ASP A 70 -8.71 9.07 1.23
N TRP A 71 -9.90 9.57 1.57
CA TRP A 71 -10.18 10.20 2.87
C TRP A 71 -10.79 9.23 3.87
N ASP A 72 -11.14 8.00 3.46
CA ASP A 72 -11.68 7.00 4.36
C ASP A 72 -10.58 6.44 5.28
N PRO A 73 -10.79 6.36 6.61
CA PRO A 73 -9.79 5.85 7.54
C PRO A 73 -9.35 4.41 7.25
N THR A 74 -10.22 3.58 6.70
CA THR A 74 -9.92 2.18 6.31
C THR A 74 -9.02 2.16 5.09
N CYS A 75 -9.31 2.99 4.09
CA CYS A 75 -8.45 3.16 2.92
C CYS A 75 -7.07 3.69 3.32
N MET A 76 -6.98 4.69 4.21
CA MET A 76 -5.69 5.22 4.65
C MET A 76 -4.80 4.13 5.27
N LYS A 77 -5.36 3.31 6.17
CA LYS A 77 -4.62 2.17 6.78
C LYS A 77 -4.16 1.17 5.72
N MET A 78 -5.02 0.87 4.75
CA MET A 78 -4.70 -0.06 3.67
C MET A 78 -3.61 0.48 2.75
N ASP A 79 -3.67 1.77 2.41
CA ASP A 79 -2.70 2.45 1.55
C ASP A 79 -1.32 2.50 2.20
N GLU A 80 -1.22 2.66 3.53
CA GLU A 80 0.05 2.55 4.24
C GLU A 80 0.70 1.17 4.10
N ILE A 81 -0.11 0.11 4.13
CA ILE A 81 0.37 -1.26 3.95
C ILE A 81 0.80 -1.46 2.50
N LEU A 82 -0.05 -1.09 1.54
CA LEU A 82 0.23 -1.19 0.12
C LEU A 82 1.50 -0.43 -0.27
N TYR A 83 1.68 0.77 0.27
CA TYR A 83 2.88 1.57 0.06
C TYR A 83 4.12 0.89 0.63
N ALA A 84 4.05 0.36 1.85
CA ALA A 84 5.17 -0.31 2.49
C ALA A 84 5.61 -1.61 1.78
N ILE A 85 4.71 -2.26 1.03
CA ILE A 85 5.01 -3.47 0.28
C ILE A 85 5.33 -3.23 -1.19
N ALA A 86 4.96 -2.06 -1.75
CA ALA A 86 5.07 -1.76 -3.18
C ALA A 86 6.46 -2.07 -3.75
N GLU A 87 7.51 -1.64 -3.04
CA GLU A 87 8.90 -1.89 -3.45
C GLU A 87 9.32 -3.36 -3.33
N LYS A 88 8.73 -4.11 -2.39
CA LYS A 88 9.03 -5.54 -2.20
C LYS A 88 8.39 -6.41 -3.28
N VAL A 89 7.18 -6.06 -3.71
CA VAL A 89 6.39 -6.87 -4.65
C VAL A 89 6.53 -6.42 -6.11
N LYS A 90 7.25 -5.32 -6.39
CA LYS A 90 7.38 -4.70 -7.73
C LYS A 90 7.76 -5.65 -8.88
N ASN A 91 8.47 -6.73 -8.55
CA ASN A 91 8.93 -7.73 -9.52
C ASN A 91 7.79 -8.64 -10.03
N PHE A 92 6.71 -8.78 -9.27
CA PHE A 92 5.61 -9.70 -9.56
C PHE A 92 4.21 -9.12 -9.35
N ALA A 93 4.10 -7.89 -8.84
CA ALA A 93 2.86 -7.16 -8.70
C ALA A 93 3.04 -5.66 -8.95
N VAL A 94 1.97 -5.02 -9.38
CA VAL A 94 1.83 -3.56 -9.52
C VAL A 94 0.58 -3.14 -8.76
N ILE A 95 0.65 -2.00 -8.07
CA ILE A 95 -0.43 -1.51 -7.19
C ILE A 95 -0.95 -0.20 -7.75
N TYR A 96 -2.27 -0.10 -7.89
CA TYR A 96 -2.98 1.11 -8.30
C TYR A 96 -4.06 1.47 -7.29
N LEU A 97 -4.32 2.77 -7.18
CA LEU A 97 -5.40 3.34 -6.37
C LEU A 97 -6.48 3.91 -7.29
N VAL A 98 -7.75 3.68 -6.92
CA VAL A 98 -8.92 4.16 -7.65
C VAL A 98 -9.91 4.76 -6.65
N ASP A 99 -10.28 6.02 -6.85
CA ASP A 99 -11.38 6.63 -6.12
C ASP A 99 -12.72 6.28 -6.78
N ILE A 100 -13.60 5.64 -6.01
CA ILE A 100 -14.93 5.21 -6.48
C ILE A 100 -15.92 6.35 -6.72
N ALA A 101 -15.64 7.55 -6.19
CA ALA A 101 -16.40 8.76 -6.52
C ALA A 101 -15.98 9.34 -7.88
N GLU A 102 -14.71 9.23 -8.23
CA GLU A 102 -14.17 9.71 -9.50
C GLU A 102 -14.44 8.72 -10.65
N VAL A 103 -14.29 7.42 -10.38
CA VAL A 103 -14.49 6.34 -11.35
C VAL A 103 -15.61 5.40 -10.87
N PRO A 104 -16.88 5.77 -11.05
CA PRO A 104 -18.02 4.97 -10.57
C PRO A 104 -18.39 3.79 -11.47
N ASP A 105 -17.77 3.67 -12.65
CA ASP A 105 -18.13 2.68 -13.69
C ASP A 105 -18.12 1.24 -13.18
N PHE A 106 -17.23 0.93 -12.23
CA PHE A 106 -17.05 -0.42 -11.68
C PHE A 106 -17.91 -0.72 -10.45
N ASN A 107 -18.57 0.28 -9.86
CA ASN A 107 -19.25 0.14 -8.56
C ASN A 107 -20.34 -0.94 -8.61
N LYS A 108 -21.15 -0.96 -9.67
CA LYS A 108 -22.19 -1.98 -9.87
C LYS A 108 -21.61 -3.32 -10.31
N MET A 109 -20.59 -3.32 -11.16
CA MET A 109 -20.01 -4.53 -11.73
C MET A 109 -19.30 -5.38 -10.67
N TYR A 110 -18.53 -4.72 -9.80
CA TYR A 110 -17.80 -5.38 -8.73
C TYR A 110 -18.47 -5.28 -7.37
N GLU A 111 -19.71 -4.75 -7.28
CA GLU A 111 -20.46 -4.63 -6.03
C GLU A 111 -19.67 -3.85 -4.94
N LEU A 112 -19.09 -2.70 -5.30
CA LEU A 112 -18.25 -1.88 -4.44
C LEU A 112 -19.10 -1.04 -3.49
N TYR A 113 -19.59 -1.66 -2.41
CA TYR A 113 -20.38 -0.99 -1.36
C TYR A 113 -19.57 -0.75 -0.08
N ASP A 114 -18.48 -1.49 0.12
CA ASP A 114 -17.59 -1.35 1.26
C ASP A 114 -16.68 -0.11 1.12
N PRO A 115 -16.24 0.51 2.22
CA PRO A 115 -15.42 1.73 2.19
C PRO A 115 -14.06 1.53 1.53
N CYS A 116 -13.47 0.34 1.66
CA CYS A 116 -12.19 -0.03 1.08
C CYS A 116 -12.30 -1.45 0.52
N THR A 117 -11.94 -1.63 -0.73
CA THR A 117 -11.88 -2.95 -1.36
C THR A 117 -10.60 -3.11 -2.15
N VAL A 118 -9.97 -4.27 -2.03
CA VAL A 118 -8.79 -4.64 -2.82
C VAL A 118 -9.10 -5.85 -3.67
N MET A 119 -8.83 -5.72 -4.96
CA MET A 119 -9.04 -6.73 -5.97
C MET A 119 -7.73 -7.05 -6.70
N PHE A 120 -7.65 -8.28 -7.21
CA PHE A 120 -6.46 -8.79 -7.86
C PHE A 120 -6.79 -9.24 -9.28
N PHE A 121 -5.98 -8.82 -10.23
CA PHE A 121 -6.12 -9.20 -11.62
C PHE A 121 -4.80 -9.74 -12.16
N TYR A 122 -4.89 -10.68 -13.10
CA TYR A 122 -3.74 -11.21 -13.81
C TYR A 122 -4.15 -11.57 -15.23
N ARG A 123 -3.51 -10.96 -16.24
CA ARG A 123 -3.81 -11.18 -17.67
C ARG A 123 -5.30 -10.99 -18.00
N ASN A 124 -5.85 -9.84 -17.61
CA ASN A 124 -7.28 -9.51 -17.79
C ASN A 124 -8.27 -10.50 -17.13
N LYS A 125 -7.82 -11.24 -16.12
CA LYS A 125 -8.69 -12.11 -15.32
C LYS A 125 -8.67 -11.68 -13.87
N HIS A 126 -9.85 -11.50 -13.31
CA HIS A 126 -10.01 -11.34 -11.86
C HIS A 126 -9.64 -12.65 -11.16
N ILE A 127 -8.80 -12.57 -10.13
CA ILE A 127 -8.35 -13.71 -9.34
C ILE A 127 -9.06 -13.69 -7.98
N MET A 128 -9.84 -14.73 -7.73
CA MET A 128 -10.52 -14.93 -6.45
C MET A 128 -9.56 -15.49 -5.41
N ILE A 129 -9.76 -15.09 -4.15
CA ILE A 129 -8.93 -15.52 -3.02
C ILE A 129 -9.85 -16.04 -1.94
N ASP A 130 -9.71 -17.32 -1.60
CA ASP A 130 -10.35 -17.89 -0.42
C ASP A 130 -9.56 -17.47 0.84
N LEU A 131 -10.15 -16.54 1.58
CA LEU A 131 -9.63 -16.01 2.84
C LEU A 131 -10.38 -16.58 4.05
N GLY A 132 -11.38 -17.44 3.84
CA GLY A 132 -12.24 -17.96 4.91
C GLY A 132 -13.26 -16.96 5.48
N THR A 133 -13.40 -15.77 4.88
CA THR A 133 -14.41 -14.76 5.26
C THR A 133 -15.77 -14.98 4.59
N GLY A 134 -15.84 -15.88 3.60
CA GLY A 134 -17.02 -16.15 2.78
C GLY A 134 -17.11 -15.29 1.51
N ASN A 135 -16.37 -14.19 1.43
CA ASN A 135 -16.23 -13.39 0.21
C ASN A 135 -14.88 -13.64 -0.44
N ASN A 136 -14.89 -14.30 -1.60
CA ASN A 136 -13.66 -14.65 -2.32
C ASN A 136 -13.29 -13.64 -3.41
N ASN A 137 -14.17 -12.66 -3.69
CA ASN A 137 -13.97 -11.75 -4.81
C ASN A 137 -13.05 -10.57 -4.47
N LYS A 138 -13.00 -10.18 -3.19
CA LYS A 138 -12.31 -8.97 -2.75
C LYS A 138 -11.92 -9.05 -1.28
N ILE A 139 -10.91 -8.28 -0.91
CA ILE A 139 -10.59 -7.98 0.49
C ILE A 139 -11.31 -6.67 0.84
N ASN A 140 -12.30 -6.71 1.73
CA ASN A 140 -13.11 -5.54 2.11
C ASN A 140 -12.78 -4.95 3.48
N TRP A 141 -11.64 -5.32 4.07
CA TRP A 141 -11.13 -4.78 5.32
C TRP A 141 -9.69 -4.32 5.17
N ALA A 142 -9.26 -3.41 6.06
CA ALA A 142 -7.85 -3.08 6.19
C ALA A 142 -7.12 -4.21 6.91
N LEU A 143 -6.08 -4.76 6.28
CA LEU A 143 -5.13 -5.65 6.95
C LEU A 143 -4.35 -4.86 8.01
N GLU A 144 -3.75 -5.57 8.97
CA GLU A 144 -2.88 -4.96 9.98
C GLU A 144 -1.40 -5.27 9.72
N ASP A 145 -1.12 -6.49 9.22
CA ASP A 145 0.23 -6.94 8.97
C ASP A 145 0.61 -6.77 7.50
N LYS A 146 1.80 -6.20 7.29
CA LYS A 146 2.40 -5.99 5.97
C LYS A 146 2.84 -7.31 5.36
N GLN A 147 3.32 -8.26 6.18
CA GLN A 147 3.77 -9.55 5.68
C GLN A 147 2.60 -10.38 5.15
N GLU A 148 1.45 -10.33 5.84
CA GLU A 148 0.20 -10.97 5.36
C GLU A 148 -0.17 -10.51 3.94
N MET A 149 -0.08 -9.21 3.65
CA MET A 149 -0.36 -8.73 2.30
C MET A 149 0.66 -9.25 1.27
N VAL A 150 1.95 -9.30 1.61
CA VAL A 150 2.98 -9.87 0.71
C VAL A 150 2.67 -11.34 0.40
N ASP A 151 2.35 -12.12 1.42
CA ASP A 151 2.07 -13.56 1.29
C ASP A 151 0.81 -13.82 0.45
N ILE A 152 -0.22 -12.97 0.58
CA ILE A 152 -1.43 -13.02 -0.26
C ILE A 152 -1.06 -12.73 -1.72
N VAL A 153 -0.35 -11.62 -1.99
CA VAL A 153 0.04 -11.24 -3.36
C VAL A 153 0.91 -12.32 -4.01
N GLU A 154 1.84 -12.91 -3.26
CA GLU A 154 2.67 -14.02 -3.73
C GLU A 154 1.83 -15.26 -4.07
N THR A 155 0.85 -15.60 -3.22
CA THR A 155 -0.04 -16.73 -3.43
C THR A 155 -0.91 -16.54 -4.67
N VAL A 156 -1.44 -15.33 -4.86
CA VAL A 156 -2.16 -14.93 -6.08
C VAL A 156 -1.27 -15.08 -7.30
N PHE A 157 -0.06 -14.53 -7.28
CA PHE A 157 0.88 -14.62 -8.39
C PHE A 157 1.20 -16.07 -8.75
N ARG A 158 1.55 -16.90 -7.76
CA ARG A 158 1.86 -18.33 -7.97
C ARG A 158 0.66 -19.12 -8.50
N GLY A 159 -0.55 -18.83 -8.01
CA GLY A 159 -1.77 -19.50 -8.44
C GLY A 159 -2.22 -19.05 -9.84
N ALA A 160 -2.20 -17.75 -10.11
CA ALA A 160 -2.58 -17.16 -11.38
C ALA A 160 -1.63 -17.58 -12.51
N ARG A 161 -0.32 -17.68 -12.25
CA ARG A 161 0.65 -18.25 -13.22
C ARG A 161 0.37 -19.70 -13.60
N LYS A 162 -0.24 -20.47 -12.70
CA LYS A 162 -0.68 -21.85 -12.96
C LYS A 162 -2.06 -21.91 -13.63
N GLY A 163 -2.66 -20.76 -13.97
CA GLY A 163 -3.97 -20.67 -14.62
C GLY A 163 -5.15 -20.86 -13.66
N ARG A 164 -4.94 -20.78 -12.34
CA ARG A 164 -6.03 -20.89 -11.36
C ARG A 164 -6.75 -19.54 -11.24
N GLY A 165 -8.08 -19.56 -11.36
CA GLY A 165 -8.93 -18.39 -11.10
C GLY A 165 -9.30 -18.21 -9.63
N LEU A 166 -9.05 -19.22 -8.79
CA LEU A 166 -9.23 -19.16 -7.34
C LEU A 166 -7.97 -19.68 -6.65
N VAL A 167 -7.46 -18.90 -5.69
CA VAL A 167 -6.33 -19.26 -4.85
C VAL A 167 -6.76 -19.32 -3.40
N VAL A 168 -6.13 -20.18 -2.60
CA VAL A 168 -6.42 -20.29 -1.17
C VAL A 168 -5.33 -19.54 -0.43
N SER A 169 -5.71 -18.60 0.42
CA SER A 169 -4.78 -17.86 1.26
C SER A 169 -4.03 -18.83 2.20
N PRO A 170 -2.74 -18.60 2.46
CA PRO A 170 -1.98 -19.40 3.45
C PRO A 170 -2.52 -19.22 4.88
N LYS A 171 -3.23 -18.12 5.15
CA LYS A 171 -3.84 -17.80 6.43
C LYS A 171 -5.35 -17.75 6.33
N ASP A 172 -6.02 -18.35 7.30
CA ASP A 172 -7.46 -18.30 7.46
C ASP A 172 -7.89 -17.09 8.30
N TYR A 173 -8.77 -16.26 7.75
CA TYR A 173 -9.34 -15.08 8.41
C TYR A 173 -10.73 -15.34 9.00
N SER A 174 -11.23 -16.58 8.93
CA SER A 174 -12.56 -16.99 9.41
C SER A 174 -12.82 -16.71 10.89
N THR A 175 -11.79 -16.57 11.72
CA THR A 175 -11.93 -16.34 13.18
C THR A 175 -11.81 -14.87 13.59
N LYS A 176 -11.17 -14.04 12.77
CA LYS A 176 -10.91 -12.62 13.10
C LYS A 176 -12.06 -11.69 12.70
N TYR A 177 -12.90 -12.08 11.73
CA TYR A 177 -13.94 -11.21 11.17
C TYR A 177 -15.34 -11.85 11.17
N LYS A 178 -15.60 -12.82 12.07
CA LYS A 178 -16.98 -13.22 12.40
C LYS A 178 -17.63 -12.09 13.20
N TYR A 179 -18.28 -11.18 12.49
CA TYR A 179 -19.27 -10.27 13.07
C TYR A 179 -20.67 -10.80 12.77
#